data_AF-A0AAW9EDQ2-F1
#
_entry.id   AF-A0AAW9EDQ2-F1
#
_cell.length_a   1.000
_cell.length_b   1.000
_cell.length_c   1.000
_cell.angle_alpha   90.00
_cell.angle_beta   90.00
_cell.angle_gamma   90.00
#
_symmetry.space_group_name_H-M   'P 1'
#
loop_
_entity.id
_entity.type
_entity.pdbx_description
1 polymer ?
#
loop_
_entity_poly.entity_id
_entity_poly.type
_entity_poly.pdbx_seq_one_letter_code
_entity_poly.pdbx_strand_id
1 'polypeptide(L)' 'VYLSGLQDSGELLVLWGQRQDQRCNATYQLLPTQGSLTTSKAICR' A
#
# COMPACT_ATOMS: atom_id res chain seq x y z
N VAL A 1 -0.61 2.95 7.92
CA VAL A 1 -1.64 1.87 8.02
C VAL A 1 -0.93 0.55 8.26
N TYR A 2 -1.57 -0.41 8.93
CA TYR A 2 -1.08 -1.78 9.05
C TYR A 2 -1.86 -2.66 8.07
N LEU A 3 -1.17 -3.51 7.32
CA LEU A 3 -1.75 -4.40 6.32
C LEU A 3 -1.09 -5.78 6.47
N SER A 4 -1.87 -6.85 6.31
CA SER A 4 -1.39 -8.25 6.37
C SER A 4 -1.96 -9.05 5.19
N GLY A 5 -1.32 -10.18 4.86
CA GLY A 5 -1.73 -11.02 3.74
C GLY A 5 -1.51 -10.38 2.36
N LEU A 6 -0.67 -9.35 2.29
CA LEU A 6 -0.26 -8.75 1.02
C LEU A 6 0.63 -9.70 0.23
N GLN A 7 0.57 -9.59 -1.09
CA GLN A 7 1.55 -10.21 -1.97
C GLN A 7 2.87 -9.43 -1.94
N ASP A 8 3.92 -9.95 -2.58
CA ASP A 8 5.22 -9.27 -2.64
C ASP A 8 5.16 -7.94 -3.41
N SER A 9 4.20 -7.77 -4.33
CA SER A 9 3.99 -6.50 -5.02
C SER A 9 2.52 -6.32 -5.41
N GLY A 10 2.11 -5.06 -5.60
CA GLY A 10 0.75 -4.74 -6.05
C GLY A 10 0.43 -3.26 -6.01
N GLU A 11 -0.86 -2.96 -6.18
CA GLU A 11 -1.42 -1.61 -6.13
C GLU A 11 -2.43 -1.50 -4.98
N LEU A 12 -2.43 -0.35 -4.31
CA LEU A 12 -3.39 -0.01 -3.27
C LEU A 12 -4.14 1.25 -3.67
N LEU A 13 -5.47 1.14 -3.74
CA LEU A 13 -6.35 2.29 -3.83
C LEU A 13 -6.71 2.76 -2.42
N VAL A 14 -6.31 3.97 -2.06
CA VAL A 14 -6.63 4.62 -0.78
C VAL A 14 -7.70 5.68 -1.03
N LEU A 15 -8.81 5.61 -0.29
CA LEU A 15 -9.93 6.54 -0.39
C LEU A 15 -10.17 7.19 0.97
N TRP A 16 -10.22 8.52 1.02
CA TRP A 16 -10.67 9.28 2.21
C TRP A 16 -11.91 10.13 1.93
N GLY A 17 -12.46 10.03 0.71
CA GLY A 17 -13.73 10.64 0.33
C GLY A 17 -14.15 10.24 -1.09
N GLN A 18 -15.21 10.86 -1.61
CA GLN A 18 -15.84 10.45 -2.87
C GLN A 18 -15.31 11.23 -4.08
N ARG A 19 -14.68 12.38 -3.87
CA ARG A 19 -14.18 13.23 -4.96
C ARG A 19 -12.93 12.63 -5.61
N GLN A 20 -12.63 13.06 -6.85
CA GLN A 20 -11.46 12.55 -7.58
C GLN A 20 -10.12 12.95 -6.94
N ASP A 21 -10.08 14.05 -6.20
CA ASP A 21 -8.92 14.51 -5.41
C ASP A 21 -8.83 13.85 -4.02
N GLN A 22 -9.81 13.01 -3.66
CA GLN A 22 -9.90 12.34 -2.34
C GLN A 22 -9.59 10.85 -2.40
N ARG A 23 -8.78 10.48 -3.39
CA ARG A 23 -8.27 9.14 -3.63
C ARG A 23 -6.79 9.22 -3.98
N CYS A 24 -6.09 8.12 -3.77
CA CYS A 24 -4.71 7.93 -4.20
C CYS A 24 -4.54 6.50 -4.69
N ASN A 25 -3.74 6.32 -5.75
CA ASN A 25 -3.18 5.00 -6.06
C ASN A 25 -1.72 4.93 -5.61
N ALA A 26 -1.36 3.85 -4.92
CA ALA A 26 -0.01 3.59 -4.43
C ALA A 26 0.46 2.20 -4.86
N THR A 27 1.48 2.16 -5.71
CA THR A 27 2.22 0.94 -6.04
C THR A 27 3.22 0.62 -4.94
N TYR A 28 3.28 -0.64 -4.53
CA TYR A 28 4.24 -1.14 -3.54
C TYR A 28 4.99 -2.38 -4.03
N GLN A 29 6.21 -2.53 -3.50
CA GLN A 29 7.02 -3.74 -3.65
C GLN A 29 7.66 -4.03 -2.29
N LEU A 30 7.32 -5.17 -1.71
CA LEU A 30 7.83 -5.64 -0.43
C LEU A 30 9.12 -6.43 -0.66
N LEU A 31 10.08 -6.24 0.23
CA LEU A 31 11.23 -7.13 0.28
C LEU A 31 10.79 -8.49 0.84
N PRO A 32 11.30 -9.61 0.33
CA PRO A 32 10.95 -10.92 0.87
C PRO A 32 11.34 -10.99 2.34
N THR A 33 10.36 -11.18 3.21
CA THR A 33 10.60 -11.33 4.65
C THR A 33 9.93 -12.57 5.19
N GLN A 34 10.68 -13.38 5.92
CA GLN A 34 10.14 -14.57 6.57
C GLN A 34 9.39 -14.15 7.84
N GLY A 35 8.07 -14.01 7.74
CA GLY A 35 7.16 -13.97 8.89
C GLY A 35 7.32 -12.78 9.85
N SER A 36 7.77 -11.62 9.37
CA SER A 36 8.00 -10.43 10.18
C SER A 36 7.18 -9.23 9.71
N LEU A 37 6.94 -8.28 10.62
CA LEU A 37 6.35 -6.98 10.30
C LEU A 37 7.41 -6.08 9.66
N THR A 38 7.17 -5.67 8.42
CA THR A 38 8.03 -4.70 7.72
C THR A 38 7.35 -3.34 7.59
N THR A 39 8.16 -2.29 7.64
CA THR A 39 7.72 -0.93 7.31
C THR A 39 8.14 -0.60 5.88
N SER A 40 7.18 -0.19 5.07
CA SER A 40 7.43 0.25 3.69
C SER A 40 6.78 1.61 3.45
N LYS A 41 7.36 2.40 2.55
CA LYS A 41 6.83 3.68 2.10
C LYS A 41 6.47 3.56 0.63
N ALA A 42 5.23 3.88 0.31
CA ALA A 42 4.76 4.01 -1.07
C ALA A 42 4.33 5.47 -1.30
N ILE A 43 4.60 5.97 -2.51
CA ILE A 43 4.18 7.32 -2.90
C ILE A 43 2.74 7.25 -3.41
N CYS A 44 1.91 8.15 -2.91
CA CYS A 44 0.57 8.37 -3.42
C CYS A 44 0.58 9.21 -4.69
N ARG A 45 -0.09 8.72 -5.74
CA ARG A 45 -0.33 9.45 -6.99
C ARG A 45 -1.83 9.69 -7.21
#